data_AF-A0ABD3R5W2-F1
#
_entry.id   AF-A0ABD3R5W2-F1
#
_cell.length_a   1.000
_cell.length_b   1.000
_cell.length_c   1.000
_cell.angle_alpha   90.00
_cell.angle_beta   90.00
_cell.angle_gamma   90.00
#
_symmetry.space_group_name_H-M   'P 1'
#
loop_
_entity.id
_entity.type
_entity.pdbx_description
1 polymer ?
#
loop_
_entity_poly.entity_id
_entity_poly.type
_entity_poly.pdbx_seq_one_letter_code
_entity_poly.pdbx_strand_id
1 'polypeptide(L)'
;MTKKFSTENDGIYTGVIHDKFLRRRVVYEKSSVLQFSELVHVVDTRFMQQQSTLLELGLARLALFEAFCLSSMKFQTNKNFLWIIRADPDLHPSIVDRLQILLEGRQNFILIGSNNNPEGFGRPKPKLPFKTFLRFDNTNAPVWNGNISLVEEAYDRAAAGGVLLETRLDSDDGLNIHFIETIQTEARKHLMIDNSNESYDLWRLWCIESRVEWHPLNPYPETPEIKAANKSFPEGYLIYYTEKGCSTPGLTFGYGPGASRESLGFDHLRHDEISQKIGTCNETSHGIEVKCVSRLSKLAPGAVRARTTTSAGMSNVITGHSDIDKKNGFKRLTKNKQFIKQFTKQESFWAGVTNLLSVSIEDVKFARSIVLERMQLIGQDNLKGQCTGGHSCKNATQSILVKLTEK
;
A
#
# COMPACT_ATOMS: atom_id res chain seq x y z
N MET A 1 22.87 -13.23 40.81
CA MET A 1 23.44 -12.91 39.48
C MET A 1 22.37 -12.25 38.64
N THR A 2 22.28 -10.94 38.73
CA THR A 2 21.28 -10.09 38.04
C THR A 2 22.04 -9.32 36.97
N LYS A 3 21.88 -9.70 35.70
CA LYS A 3 22.46 -8.97 34.57
C LYS A 3 21.64 -7.70 34.34
N LYS A 4 22.21 -6.55 34.69
CA LYS A 4 21.78 -5.23 34.19
C LYS A 4 22.10 -5.19 32.69
N PHE A 5 21.08 -5.06 31.86
CA PHE A 5 21.25 -4.59 30.49
C PHE A 5 21.41 -3.06 30.55
N SER A 6 22.56 -2.56 30.12
CA SER A 6 22.83 -1.13 29.94
C SER A 6 22.27 -0.70 28.59
N THR A 7 21.25 0.15 28.61
CA THR A 7 20.72 0.88 27.45
C THR A 7 21.48 2.20 27.30
N GLU A 8 22.63 2.16 26.63
CA GLU A 8 23.34 3.37 26.15
C GLU A 8 23.45 3.26 24.64
N ASN A 9 22.41 3.71 23.91
CA ASN A 9 22.46 4.23 22.53
C ASN A 9 21.10 4.65 21.92
N ASP A 10 19.98 4.61 22.67
CA ASP A 10 18.65 5.00 22.16
C ASP A 10 18.39 6.52 22.06
N GLY A 11 19.38 7.37 22.35
CA GLY A 11 19.21 8.82 22.51
C GLY A 11 18.92 9.63 21.23
N ILE A 12 19.11 9.05 20.03
CA ILE A 12 18.95 9.80 18.77
C ILE A 12 17.51 9.74 18.25
N TYR A 13 16.76 8.67 18.54
CA TYR A 13 15.41 8.49 17.98
C TYR A 13 14.33 9.23 18.78
N THR A 14 14.53 9.41 20.07
CA THR A 14 13.57 10.11 20.94
C THR A 14 13.64 11.63 20.78
N GLY A 15 14.83 12.20 20.53
CA GLY A 15 15.03 13.64 20.45
C GLY A 15 14.47 14.32 19.19
N VAL A 16 14.62 13.69 18.01
CA VAL A 16 14.21 14.31 16.73
C VAL A 16 12.71 14.16 16.46
N ILE A 17 12.08 13.11 16.99
CA ILE A 17 10.63 12.87 16.80
C ILE A 17 9.79 13.69 17.79
N HIS A 18 10.31 14.01 18.99
CA HIS A 18 9.53 14.75 19.98
C HIS A 18 9.37 16.25 19.70
N ASP A 19 10.32 16.89 19.01
CA ASP A 19 10.39 18.36 19.03
C ASP A 19 9.47 19.08 18.02
N LYS A 20 8.67 18.36 17.22
CA LYS A 20 7.74 18.96 16.24
C LYS A 20 6.25 18.91 16.58
N PHE A 21 5.85 18.37 17.73
CA PHE A 21 4.42 18.17 18.04
C PHE A 21 4.01 18.68 19.43
N LEU A 22 4.12 20.00 19.63
CA LEU A 22 3.42 20.69 20.71
C LEU A 22 1.98 21.04 20.29
N ARG A 23 1.03 20.26 20.85
CA ARG A 23 -0.36 20.61 21.19
C ARG A 23 -1.15 21.43 20.15
N ARG A 24 -1.67 20.78 19.10
CA ARG A 24 -2.94 21.20 18.50
C ARG A 24 -4.08 20.55 19.28
N ARG A 25 -4.96 21.36 19.90
CA ARG A 25 -6.24 20.87 20.44
C ARG A 25 -7.03 20.26 19.29
N VAL A 26 -7.22 18.94 19.32
CA VAL A 26 -8.13 18.25 18.42
C VAL A 26 -9.55 18.54 18.92
N VAL A 27 -10.28 19.35 18.14
CA VAL A 27 -11.73 19.51 18.34
C VAL A 27 -12.36 18.25 17.77
N TYR A 28 -12.96 17.41 18.63
CA TYR A 28 -13.72 16.25 18.20
C TYR A 28 -15.02 16.73 17.53
N GLU A 29 -15.01 16.73 16.20
CA GLU A 29 -16.23 16.88 15.40
C GLU A 29 -17.13 15.66 15.68
N LYS A 30 -18.43 15.88 15.90
CA LYS A 30 -19.39 14.79 16.12
C LYS A 30 -19.40 13.90 14.89
N SER A 31 -18.67 12.77 14.97
CA SER A 31 -18.60 11.75 13.94
C SER A 31 -20.00 11.29 13.56
N SER A 32 -20.41 11.52 12.31
CA SER A 32 -21.55 10.82 11.72
C SER A 32 -21.32 9.32 11.89
N VAL A 33 -22.29 8.60 12.43
CA VAL A 33 -22.21 7.14 12.58
C VAL A 33 -22.04 6.54 11.17
N LEU A 34 -20.95 5.81 10.95
CA LEU A 34 -20.78 5.03 9.72
C LEU A 34 -21.89 3.99 9.66
N GLN A 35 -22.85 4.17 8.76
CA GLN A 35 -23.78 3.11 8.38
C GLN A 35 -23.25 2.47 7.12
N PHE A 36 -22.86 1.20 7.22
CA PHE A 36 -22.60 0.43 6.01
C PHE A 36 -23.90 0.35 5.20
N SER A 37 -23.78 0.58 3.90
CA SER A 37 -24.81 0.22 2.91
C SER A 37 -24.81 -1.30 2.70
N GLU A 38 -25.58 -1.82 1.74
CA GLU A 38 -25.43 -3.20 1.25
C GLU A 38 -24.03 -3.50 0.66
N LEU A 39 -23.16 -2.50 0.59
CA LEU A 39 -21.78 -2.57 0.12
C LEU A 39 -20.81 -2.37 1.30
N VAL A 40 -19.89 -3.32 1.45
CA VAL A 40 -18.75 -3.32 2.38
C VAL A 40 -17.48 -3.14 1.57
N HIS A 41 -16.67 -2.14 1.92
CA HIS A 41 -15.36 -1.90 1.28
C HIS A 41 -14.27 -1.96 2.33
N VAL A 42 -13.40 -2.96 2.22
CA VAL A 42 -12.21 -3.14 3.04
C VAL A 42 -10.96 -2.82 2.21
N VAL A 43 -10.07 -2.02 2.77
CA VAL A 43 -8.71 -1.81 2.28
C VAL A 43 -7.78 -2.53 3.24
N ASP A 44 -6.97 -3.45 2.73
CA ASP A 44 -6.01 -4.21 3.52
C ASP A 44 -4.59 -3.74 3.26
N THR A 45 -3.87 -3.43 4.34
CA THR A 45 -2.46 -3.08 4.33
C THR A 45 -1.68 -4.01 5.25
N ARG A 46 -0.59 -4.58 4.72
CA ARG A 46 0.37 -5.37 5.50
C ARG A 46 1.51 -4.45 5.92
N PHE A 47 1.80 -4.39 7.21
CA PHE A 47 2.87 -3.57 7.77
C PHE A 47 3.85 -4.44 8.56
N MET A 48 5.03 -4.71 8.00
CA MET A 48 6.10 -5.44 8.72
C MET A 48 5.71 -6.82 9.26
N GLN A 49 4.72 -7.50 8.66
CA GLN A 49 4.33 -8.85 9.08
C GLN A 49 5.50 -9.84 8.95
N GLN A 50 5.70 -10.66 9.99
CA GLN A 50 6.80 -11.62 10.15
C GLN A 50 8.19 -10.97 10.12
N GLN A 51 8.26 -9.67 10.45
CA GLN A 51 9.46 -8.85 10.32
C GLN A 51 9.68 -7.96 11.56
N SER A 52 9.15 -8.36 12.72
CA SER A 52 9.21 -7.59 13.98
C SER A 52 10.62 -7.20 14.43
N THR A 53 11.63 -8.03 14.13
CA THR A 53 13.03 -7.82 14.53
C THR A 53 13.81 -6.89 13.59
N LEU A 54 13.23 -6.48 12.47
CA LEU A 54 13.87 -5.68 11.42
C LEU A 54 13.62 -4.20 11.65
N LEU A 55 14.21 -3.65 12.72
CA LEU A 55 13.94 -2.30 13.20
C LEU A 55 14.18 -1.22 12.13
N GLU A 56 15.29 -1.30 11.40
CA GLU A 56 15.70 -0.29 10.42
C GLU A 56 14.73 -0.25 9.23
N LEU A 57 14.33 -1.44 8.78
CA LEU A 57 13.30 -1.60 7.76
C LEU A 57 11.95 -1.09 8.25
N GLY A 58 11.58 -1.37 9.50
CA GLY A 58 10.33 -0.93 10.10
C GLY A 58 10.23 0.58 10.22
N LEU A 59 11.30 1.24 10.66
CA LEU A 59 11.40 2.69 10.76
C LEU A 59 11.32 3.38 9.39
N ALA A 60 12.01 2.83 8.38
CA ALA A 60 11.92 3.36 7.02
C ALA A 60 10.51 3.19 6.43
N ARG A 61 9.88 2.03 6.61
CA ARG A 61 8.50 1.80 6.15
C ARG A 61 7.48 2.67 6.89
N LEU A 62 7.70 2.96 8.17
CA LEU A 62 6.86 3.88 8.93
C LEU A 62 6.92 5.29 8.34
N ALA A 63 8.12 5.78 8.00
CA ALA A 63 8.27 7.09 7.37
C ALA A 63 7.59 7.15 5.99
N LEU A 64 7.70 6.08 5.18
CA LEU A 64 7.00 5.98 3.89
C LEU A 64 5.48 5.85 4.05
N PHE A 65 5.03 5.13 5.07
CA PHE A 65 3.63 5.01 5.43
C PHE A 65 3.03 6.37 5.77
N GLU A 66 3.71 7.17 6.60
CA GLU A 66 3.28 8.53 6.92
C GLU A 66 3.21 9.41 5.67
N ALA A 67 4.25 9.37 4.82
CA ALA A 67 4.36 10.23 3.64
C ALA A 67 3.35 9.91 2.53
N PHE A 68 3.12 8.64 2.23
CA PHE A 68 2.32 8.20 1.08
C PHE A 68 1.01 7.53 1.49
N CYS A 69 1.09 6.45 2.26
CA CYS A 69 -0.03 5.57 2.54
C CYS A 69 -1.09 6.25 3.39
N LEU A 70 -0.72 6.68 4.61
CA LEU A 70 -1.59 7.38 5.55
C LEU A 70 -2.22 8.62 4.93
N SER A 71 -1.42 9.44 4.24
CA SER A 71 -1.96 10.67 3.66
C SER A 71 -3.03 10.36 2.62
N SER A 72 -2.74 9.47 1.67
CA SER A 72 -3.71 9.10 0.63
C SER A 72 -5.01 8.51 1.18
N MET A 73 -4.93 7.72 2.26
CA MET A 73 -6.10 7.11 2.89
C MET A 73 -6.90 8.10 3.74
N LYS A 74 -6.21 8.98 4.50
CA LYS A 74 -6.84 10.02 5.31
C LYS A 74 -7.67 10.97 4.48
N PHE A 75 -7.23 11.29 3.26
CA PHE A 75 -7.86 12.28 2.39
C PHE A 75 -8.79 11.71 1.31
N GLN A 76 -9.16 10.43 1.37
CA GLN A 76 -10.18 9.87 0.48
C GLN A 76 -11.48 10.68 0.52
N THR A 77 -12.07 11.01 -0.63
CA THR A 77 -13.31 11.82 -0.70
C THR A 77 -14.51 11.12 -0.07
N ASN A 78 -14.55 9.79 -0.19
CA ASN A 78 -15.54 8.96 0.46
C ASN A 78 -14.95 8.27 1.70
N LYS A 79 -15.60 8.41 2.85
CA LYS A 79 -15.16 7.84 4.15
C LYS A 79 -15.83 6.50 4.50
N ASN A 80 -16.75 6.02 3.68
CA ASN A 80 -17.50 4.78 3.93
C ASN A 80 -16.70 3.54 3.51
N PHE A 81 -15.59 3.29 4.19
CA PHE A 81 -14.73 2.13 4.01
C PHE A 81 -14.04 1.79 5.33
N LEU A 82 -13.61 0.54 5.47
CA LEU A 82 -12.71 0.08 6.52
C LEU A 82 -11.29 0.02 5.98
N TRP A 83 -10.33 0.55 6.73
CA TRP A 83 -8.91 0.33 6.44
C TRP A 83 -8.30 -0.50 7.54
N ILE A 84 -7.89 -1.72 7.20
CA ILE A 84 -7.33 -2.68 8.13
C ILE A 84 -5.82 -2.78 7.86
N ILE A 85 -5.05 -2.33 8.84
CA ILE A 85 -3.60 -2.40 8.85
C ILE A 85 -3.20 -3.57 9.75
N ARG A 86 -2.60 -4.59 9.15
CA ARG A 86 -2.14 -5.79 9.84
C ARG A 86 -0.64 -5.71 10.03
N ALA A 87 -0.23 -5.65 11.29
CA ALA A 87 1.16 -5.57 11.69
C ALA A 87 1.62 -6.85 12.39
N ASP A 88 2.92 -7.11 12.42
CA ASP A 88 3.44 -8.19 13.26
C ASP A 88 3.11 -7.92 14.73
N PRO A 89 2.53 -8.88 15.49
CA PRO A 89 2.16 -8.65 16.89
C PRO A 89 3.35 -8.36 17.81
N ASP A 90 4.56 -8.80 17.44
CA ASP A 90 5.79 -8.55 18.19
C ASP A 90 6.55 -7.33 17.65
N LEU A 91 5.91 -6.51 16.81
CA LEU A 91 6.51 -5.31 16.23
C LEU A 91 7.06 -4.38 17.31
N HIS A 92 8.20 -3.75 17.02
CA HIS A 92 8.89 -2.88 17.97
C HIS A 92 7.94 -1.83 18.59
N PRO A 93 7.89 -1.68 19.93
CA PRO A 93 6.90 -0.83 20.60
C PRO A 93 6.87 0.61 20.11
N SER A 94 8.02 1.23 19.84
CA SER A 94 8.06 2.61 19.33
C SER A 94 7.37 2.80 17.96
N ILE A 95 7.36 1.76 17.11
CA ILE A 95 6.66 1.78 15.83
C ILE A 95 5.16 1.63 16.07
N VAL A 96 4.77 0.70 16.95
CA VAL A 96 3.37 0.48 17.33
C VAL A 96 2.75 1.73 17.96
N ASP A 97 3.46 2.37 18.89
CA ASP A 97 3.05 3.63 19.53
C ASP A 97 2.85 4.74 18.51
N ARG A 98 3.80 4.90 17.57
CA ARG A 98 3.69 5.90 16.51
C ARG A 98 2.50 5.61 15.59
N LEU A 99 2.28 4.36 15.18
CA LEU A 99 1.11 3.98 14.38
C LEU A 99 -0.20 4.27 15.10
N GLN A 100 -0.31 3.97 16.40
CA GLN A 100 -1.49 4.32 17.20
C GLN A 100 -1.76 5.83 17.20
N ILE A 101 -0.73 6.65 17.44
CA ILE A 101 -0.84 8.11 17.42
C ILE A 101 -1.32 8.63 16.05
N LEU A 102 -0.78 8.08 14.96
CA LEU A 102 -1.15 8.50 13.60
C LEU A 102 -2.61 8.18 13.25
N LEU A 103 -3.11 7.05 13.74
CA LEU A 103 -4.44 6.53 13.43
C LEU A 103 -5.51 6.96 14.44
N GLU A 104 -5.12 7.60 15.55
CA GLU A 104 -6.00 8.04 16.62
C GLU A 104 -7.19 8.88 16.11
N GLY A 105 -8.36 8.67 16.74
CA GLY A 105 -9.58 9.41 16.46
C GLY A 105 -10.34 8.96 15.21
N ARG A 106 -9.90 7.89 14.54
CA ARG A 106 -10.57 7.34 13.33
C ARG A 106 -11.12 5.95 13.59
N GLN A 107 -12.44 5.86 13.67
CA GLN A 107 -13.10 4.59 14.01
C GLN A 107 -12.95 3.51 12.93
N ASN A 108 -12.84 3.91 11.66
CA ASN A 108 -12.71 3.00 10.52
C ASN A 108 -11.26 2.66 10.14
N PHE A 109 -10.27 3.15 10.90
CA PHE A 109 -8.85 2.85 10.68
C PHE A 109 -8.42 1.87 11.77
N ILE A 110 -8.28 0.61 11.38
CA ILE A 110 -8.11 -0.51 12.29
C ILE A 110 -6.66 -0.97 12.26
N LEU A 111 -6.00 -1.02 13.42
CA LEU A 111 -4.64 -1.52 13.55
C LEU A 111 -4.66 -2.79 14.40
N ILE A 112 -4.20 -3.90 13.81
CA ILE A 112 -4.25 -5.24 14.43
C ILE A 112 -2.87 -5.87 14.39
N GLY A 113 -2.40 -6.40 15.52
CA GLY A 113 -1.19 -7.22 15.59
C GLY A 113 -1.46 -8.65 15.12
N SER A 114 -1.42 -8.91 13.83
CA SER A 114 -1.64 -10.23 13.24
C SER A 114 -0.80 -10.45 11.98
N ASN A 115 -0.13 -11.59 11.91
CA ASN A 115 0.57 -12.08 10.72
C ASN A 115 -0.35 -12.83 9.74
N ASN A 116 -1.64 -12.98 10.07
CA ASN A 116 -2.63 -13.64 9.21
C ASN A 116 -3.26 -12.65 8.24
N ASN A 117 -3.40 -13.09 6.99
CA ASN A 117 -4.00 -12.30 5.90
C ASN A 117 -5.12 -13.08 5.23
N PRO A 118 -6.26 -13.28 5.92
CA PRO A 118 -7.39 -13.97 5.32
C PRO A 118 -7.87 -13.20 4.08
N GLU A 119 -8.11 -13.92 2.98
CA GLU A 119 -8.79 -13.38 1.80
C GLU A 119 -10.28 -13.69 1.88
N GLY A 120 -11.14 -12.87 1.26
CA GLY A 120 -12.58 -13.11 1.21
C GLY A 120 -13.30 -12.72 2.51
N PHE A 121 -13.01 -11.53 3.04
CA PHE A 121 -13.61 -10.94 4.25
C PHE A 121 -15.09 -11.30 4.46
N GLY A 122 -15.41 -12.09 5.49
CA GLY A 122 -16.78 -12.54 5.79
C GLY A 122 -17.30 -13.72 4.94
N ARG A 123 -16.59 -14.10 3.88
CA ARG A 123 -17.04 -15.06 2.87
C ARG A 123 -16.18 -16.32 2.67
N PRO A 124 -15.45 -16.85 3.69
CA PRO A 124 -14.85 -18.18 3.53
C PRO A 124 -15.97 -19.23 3.41
N LYS A 125 -15.71 -20.30 2.66
CA LYS A 125 -16.60 -21.47 2.56
C LYS A 125 -15.91 -22.67 3.22
N PRO A 126 -16.40 -23.19 4.37
CA PRO A 126 -17.60 -22.77 5.14
C PRO A 126 -17.43 -21.43 5.88
N LYS A 127 -18.54 -20.77 6.25
CA LYS A 127 -18.51 -19.51 7.01
C LYS A 127 -17.72 -19.71 8.31
N LEU A 128 -16.70 -18.89 8.50
CA LEU A 128 -15.91 -18.87 9.72
C LEU A 128 -16.45 -17.79 10.67
N PRO A 129 -16.48 -18.03 11.99
CA PRO A 129 -16.81 -17.01 12.97
C PRO A 129 -15.85 -15.82 12.89
N PHE A 130 -16.33 -14.60 13.18
CA PHE A 130 -15.52 -13.37 13.15
C PHE A 130 -14.23 -13.48 13.98
N LYS A 131 -14.28 -14.15 15.15
CA LYS A 131 -13.07 -14.39 15.97
C LYS A 131 -11.92 -15.03 15.18
N THR A 132 -12.21 -15.85 14.16
CA THR A 132 -11.17 -16.48 13.33
C THR A 132 -10.45 -15.47 12.45
N PHE A 133 -11.14 -14.41 12.01
CA PHE A 133 -10.55 -13.30 11.27
C PHE A 133 -9.54 -12.50 12.12
N LEU A 134 -9.76 -12.46 13.43
CA LEU A 134 -8.89 -11.81 14.42
C LEU A 134 -7.81 -12.73 15.00
N ARG A 135 -7.69 -13.99 14.58
CA ARG A 135 -6.75 -14.92 15.22
C ARG A 135 -5.28 -14.57 14.95
N PHE A 136 -4.48 -14.81 15.98
CA PHE A 136 -3.03 -14.99 15.94
C PHE A 136 -2.69 -16.24 16.77
N ASP A 137 -2.16 -17.30 16.15
CA ASP A 137 -1.66 -18.50 16.83
C ASP A 137 -2.56 -19.05 17.96
N ASN A 138 -3.85 -19.25 17.66
CA ASN A 138 -4.89 -19.71 18.60
C ASN A 138 -5.28 -18.75 19.74
N THR A 139 -4.69 -17.55 19.78
CA THR A 139 -5.07 -16.45 20.66
C THR A 139 -5.73 -15.31 19.87
N ASN A 140 -6.36 -14.37 20.58
CA ASN A 140 -6.92 -13.17 19.94
C ASN A 140 -5.77 -12.21 19.63
N ALA A 141 -5.67 -11.77 18.37
CA ALA A 141 -4.74 -10.71 18.01
C ALA A 141 -5.04 -9.44 18.81
N PRO A 142 -4.01 -8.72 19.30
CA PRO A 142 -4.23 -7.42 19.89
C PRO A 142 -4.78 -6.44 18.85
N VAL A 143 -5.81 -5.70 19.24
CA VAL A 143 -6.35 -4.57 18.48
C VAL A 143 -5.79 -3.31 19.12
N TRP A 144 -4.87 -2.63 18.42
CA TRP A 144 -4.19 -1.46 18.94
C TRP A 144 -4.93 -0.16 18.65
N ASN A 145 -5.71 -0.10 17.56
CA ASN A 145 -6.53 1.08 17.23
C ASN A 145 -7.78 0.67 16.43
N GLY A 146 -8.85 1.48 16.54
CA GLY A 146 -10.05 1.38 15.71
C GLY A 146 -11.26 0.77 16.43
N ASN A 147 -12.43 0.83 15.79
CA ASN A 147 -13.67 0.29 16.32
C ASN A 147 -13.86 -1.16 15.84
N ILE A 148 -13.58 -2.14 16.71
CA ILE A 148 -13.68 -3.56 16.33
C ILE A 148 -15.11 -4.01 16.04
N SER A 149 -16.11 -3.44 16.72
CA SER A 149 -17.53 -3.74 16.48
C SER A 149 -17.95 -3.33 15.08
N LEU A 150 -17.39 -2.23 14.55
CA LEU A 150 -17.61 -1.81 13.17
C LEU A 150 -17.06 -2.84 12.17
N VAL A 151 -15.91 -3.46 12.47
CA VAL A 151 -15.33 -4.53 11.64
C VAL A 151 -16.18 -5.79 11.68
N GLU A 152 -16.68 -6.16 12.86
CA GLU A 152 -17.57 -7.32 13.04
C GLU A 152 -18.88 -7.12 12.25
N GLU A 153 -19.50 -5.94 12.35
CA GLU A 153 -20.72 -5.63 11.58
C GLU A 153 -20.49 -5.74 10.07
N ALA A 154 -19.38 -5.16 9.58
CA ALA A 154 -19.01 -5.26 8.17
C ALA A 154 -18.76 -6.72 7.75
N TYR A 155 -18.11 -7.51 8.61
CA TYR A 155 -17.81 -8.92 8.35
C TYR A 155 -19.10 -9.73 8.23
N ASP A 156 -20.03 -9.57 9.18
CA ASP A 156 -21.30 -10.28 9.14
C ASP A 156 -22.18 -9.82 7.97
N ARG A 157 -22.13 -8.55 7.59
CA ARG A 157 -22.82 -8.05 6.41
C ARG A 157 -22.29 -8.65 5.12
N ALA A 158 -20.96 -8.70 4.95
CA ALA A 158 -20.34 -9.37 3.81
C ALA A 158 -20.71 -10.86 3.78
N ALA A 159 -20.73 -11.51 4.95
CA ALA A 159 -21.14 -12.91 5.12
C ALA A 159 -22.61 -13.16 4.80
N ALA A 160 -23.48 -12.18 5.05
CA ALA A 160 -24.91 -12.24 4.75
C ALA A 160 -25.24 -11.98 3.26
N GLY A 161 -24.21 -11.79 2.42
CA GLY A 161 -24.37 -11.61 0.97
C GLY A 161 -24.32 -10.16 0.49
N GLY A 162 -24.07 -9.17 1.37
CA GLY A 162 -23.84 -7.79 0.94
C GLY A 162 -22.57 -7.67 0.09
N VAL A 163 -22.57 -6.83 -0.96
CA VAL A 163 -21.45 -6.65 -1.88
C VAL A 163 -20.17 -6.36 -1.14
N LEU A 164 -19.11 -7.11 -1.43
CA LEU A 164 -17.81 -6.98 -0.80
C LEU A 164 -16.79 -6.44 -1.81
N LEU A 165 -16.02 -5.44 -1.38
CA LEU A 165 -14.85 -4.94 -2.08
C LEU A 165 -13.62 -5.10 -1.18
N GLU A 166 -12.60 -5.80 -1.67
CA GLU A 166 -11.32 -5.96 -0.99
C GLU A 166 -10.21 -5.33 -1.84
N THR A 167 -9.70 -4.19 -1.38
CA THR A 167 -8.59 -3.45 -2.01
C THR A 167 -7.28 -3.76 -1.31
N ARG A 168 -6.22 -4.03 -2.07
CA ARG A 168 -4.86 -4.17 -1.53
C ARG A 168 -4.09 -2.85 -1.59
N LEU A 169 -3.33 -2.55 -0.55
CA LEU A 169 -2.44 -1.40 -0.49
C LEU A 169 -1.17 -1.74 0.30
N ASP A 170 -0.01 -1.65 -0.35
CA ASP A 170 1.28 -1.78 0.33
C ASP A 170 1.51 -0.58 1.26
N SER A 171 2.18 -0.79 2.40
CA SER A 171 2.33 0.24 3.45
C SER A 171 3.15 1.46 3.03
N ASP A 172 3.93 1.36 1.94
CA ASP A 172 4.76 2.41 1.37
C ASP A 172 4.21 2.98 0.05
N ASP A 173 3.03 2.52 -0.38
CA ASP A 173 2.32 3.00 -1.56
C ASP A 173 1.16 3.92 -1.15
N GLY A 174 0.62 4.70 -2.09
CA GLY A 174 -0.54 5.58 -1.86
C GLY A 174 -1.53 5.56 -3.03
N LEU A 175 -2.80 5.92 -2.75
CA LEU A 175 -3.90 5.88 -3.71
C LEU A 175 -4.43 7.28 -4.05
N ASN A 176 -5.05 7.42 -5.22
CA ASN A 176 -5.76 8.65 -5.59
C ASN A 176 -6.88 8.95 -4.58
N ILE A 177 -7.08 10.21 -4.21
CA ILE A 177 -8.09 10.60 -3.21
C ILE A 177 -9.54 10.29 -3.63
N HIS A 178 -9.80 10.06 -4.92
CA HIS A 178 -11.09 9.64 -5.44
C HIS A 178 -11.20 8.12 -5.64
N PHE A 179 -10.19 7.35 -5.21
CA PHE A 179 -10.14 5.91 -5.48
C PHE A 179 -11.32 5.16 -4.87
N ILE A 180 -11.58 5.35 -3.57
CA ILE A 180 -12.67 4.64 -2.87
C ILE A 180 -14.02 4.98 -3.50
N GLU A 181 -14.29 6.26 -3.75
CA GLU A 181 -15.53 6.71 -4.38
C GLU A 181 -15.72 6.11 -5.78
N THR A 182 -14.66 6.08 -6.59
CA THR A 182 -14.68 5.53 -7.94
C THR A 182 -14.98 4.03 -7.94
N ILE A 183 -14.26 3.25 -7.12
CA ILE A 183 -14.48 1.80 -7.02
C ILE A 183 -15.90 1.51 -6.54
N GLN A 184 -16.38 2.20 -5.51
CA GLN A 184 -17.73 1.95 -4.99
C GLN A 184 -18.81 2.31 -6.02
N THR A 185 -18.60 3.35 -6.82
CA THR A 185 -19.50 3.72 -7.92
C THR A 185 -19.54 2.64 -8.99
N GLU A 186 -18.38 2.14 -9.42
CA GLU A 186 -18.29 1.04 -10.38
C GLU A 186 -18.92 -0.25 -9.81
N ALA A 187 -18.70 -0.55 -8.53
CA ALA A 187 -19.29 -1.70 -7.87
C ALA A 187 -20.82 -1.63 -7.80
N ARG A 188 -21.39 -0.47 -7.45
CA ARG A 188 -22.86 -0.29 -7.46
C ARG A 188 -23.44 -0.53 -8.85
N LYS A 189 -22.77 0.00 -9.89
CA LYS A 189 -23.19 -0.17 -11.28
C LYS A 189 -23.16 -1.63 -11.74
N HIS A 190 -22.18 -2.41 -11.28
CA HIS A 190 -21.88 -3.73 -11.85
C HIS A 190 -22.21 -4.93 -10.95
N LEU A 191 -22.34 -4.74 -9.63
CA LEU A 191 -22.50 -5.84 -8.66
C LEU A 191 -23.76 -5.70 -7.79
N MET A 192 -24.46 -4.56 -7.81
CA MET A 192 -25.70 -4.32 -7.06
C MET A 192 -26.92 -4.24 -8.00
N ILE A 193 -27.07 -5.25 -8.85
CA ILE A 193 -28.14 -5.25 -9.86
C ILE A 193 -29.26 -6.15 -9.35
N ASP A 194 -30.47 -5.60 -9.34
CA ASP A 194 -31.68 -6.31 -8.95
C ASP A 194 -32.17 -7.19 -10.11
N ASN A 195 -31.37 -8.20 -10.47
CA ASN A 195 -31.73 -9.20 -11.45
C ASN A 195 -32.18 -10.45 -10.71
N SER A 196 -33.44 -10.49 -10.29
CA SER A 196 -34.08 -11.63 -9.61
C SER A 196 -33.97 -12.97 -10.37
N ASN A 197 -33.49 -12.96 -11.62
CA ASN A 197 -33.37 -14.11 -12.50
C ASN A 197 -31.91 -14.47 -12.87
N GLU A 198 -30.89 -13.73 -12.40
CA GLU A 198 -29.48 -13.99 -12.77
C GLU A 198 -28.66 -14.64 -11.64
N SER A 199 -27.57 -15.29 -12.06
CA SER A 199 -26.65 -16.07 -11.22
C SER A 199 -26.03 -15.28 -10.06
N TYR A 200 -26.13 -15.82 -8.84
CA TYR A 200 -25.55 -15.35 -7.57
C TYR A 200 -24.00 -15.42 -7.51
N ASP A 201 -23.32 -15.21 -8.63
CA ASP A 201 -21.87 -15.40 -8.73
C ASP A 201 -21.19 -14.28 -9.52
N LEU A 202 -21.65 -13.05 -9.29
CA LEU A 202 -21.10 -11.86 -9.94
C LEU A 202 -19.81 -11.43 -9.23
N TRP A 203 -18.72 -11.29 -9.97
CA TRP A 203 -17.48 -10.71 -9.47
C TRP A 203 -16.85 -9.80 -10.51
N ARG A 204 -16.04 -8.85 -10.09
CA ARG A 204 -15.29 -7.96 -10.98
C ARG A 204 -14.00 -7.53 -10.31
N LEU A 205 -12.92 -7.41 -11.08
CA LEU A 205 -11.65 -6.91 -10.58
C LEU A 205 -11.40 -5.53 -11.16
N TRP A 206 -10.79 -4.65 -10.36
CA TRP A 206 -10.34 -3.34 -10.82
C TRP A 206 -8.85 -3.18 -10.56
N CYS A 207 -8.15 -2.67 -11.57
CA CYS A 207 -6.73 -2.38 -11.53
C CYS A 207 -6.49 -0.93 -11.93
N ILE A 208 -5.57 -0.27 -11.23
CA ILE A 208 -5.13 1.08 -11.61
C ILE A 208 -4.32 0.99 -12.90
N GLU A 209 -4.67 1.82 -13.90
CA GLU A 209 -3.97 1.83 -15.19
C GLU A 209 -2.65 2.60 -15.15
N SER A 210 -2.64 3.71 -14.40
CA SER A 210 -1.52 4.65 -14.39
C SER A 210 -1.03 4.93 -12.98
N ARG A 211 0.29 5.01 -12.83
CA ARG A 211 0.93 5.26 -11.55
C ARG A 211 2.16 6.13 -11.70
N VAL A 212 2.57 6.70 -10.57
CA VAL A 212 3.88 7.30 -10.40
C VAL A 212 4.74 6.43 -9.51
N GLU A 213 6.01 6.27 -9.86
CA GLU A 213 7.01 5.76 -8.92
C GLU A 213 7.78 6.93 -8.32
N TRP A 214 7.92 6.92 -7.00
CA TRP A 214 8.79 7.82 -6.27
C TRP A 214 10.13 7.16 -5.99
N HIS A 215 11.22 7.89 -6.24
CA HIS A 215 12.61 7.47 -6.04
C HIS A 215 13.36 8.51 -5.20
N PRO A 216 14.05 8.10 -4.11
CA PRO A 216 14.81 9.04 -3.27
C PRO A 216 16.10 9.54 -3.95
N LEU A 217 16.60 8.79 -4.94
CA LEU A 217 17.78 9.12 -5.76
C LEU A 217 17.38 9.27 -7.23
N ASN A 218 18.18 10.00 -8.01
CA ASN A 218 17.90 10.30 -9.41
C ASN A 218 17.86 9.01 -10.27
N PRO A 219 16.70 8.58 -10.79
CA PRO A 219 16.59 7.38 -11.60
C PRO A 219 16.93 7.61 -13.08
N TYR A 220 17.03 8.88 -13.49
CA TYR A 220 17.24 9.23 -14.88
C TYR A 220 18.71 8.99 -15.32
N PRO A 221 18.94 8.61 -16.60
CA PRO A 221 20.28 8.46 -17.14
C PRO A 221 21.02 9.79 -17.21
N GLU A 222 22.36 9.75 -17.23
CA GLU A 222 23.20 10.92 -17.41
C GLU A 222 23.28 11.35 -18.89
N THR A 223 22.26 12.04 -19.40
CA THR A 223 22.27 12.60 -20.76
C THR A 223 22.71 14.07 -20.77
N PRO A 224 23.16 14.63 -21.91
CA PRO A 224 23.51 16.04 -22.01
C PRO A 224 22.38 16.97 -21.54
N GLU A 225 21.12 16.64 -21.83
CA GLU A 225 19.94 17.42 -21.42
C GLU A 225 19.77 17.45 -19.91
N ILE A 226 19.95 16.30 -19.24
CA ILE A 226 19.84 16.20 -17.79
C ILE A 226 21.01 16.90 -17.10
N LYS A 227 22.23 16.79 -17.65
CA LYS A 227 23.40 17.51 -17.14
C LYS A 227 23.24 19.02 -17.31
N ALA A 228 22.75 19.48 -18.47
CA ALA A 228 22.53 20.89 -18.74
C ALA A 228 21.44 21.52 -17.86
N ALA A 229 20.42 20.74 -17.47
CA ALA A 229 19.37 21.24 -16.59
C ALA A 229 19.88 21.61 -15.19
N ASN A 230 20.93 20.93 -14.69
CA ASN A 230 21.56 21.18 -13.38
C ASN A 230 20.54 21.35 -12.23
N LYS A 231 19.45 20.58 -12.25
CA LYS A 231 18.38 20.61 -11.23
C LYS A 231 18.54 19.45 -10.25
N SER A 232 18.29 19.73 -8.98
CA SER A 232 18.13 18.72 -7.93
C SER A 232 16.73 18.84 -7.33
N PHE A 233 16.20 17.73 -6.83
CA PHE A 233 14.87 17.64 -6.25
C PHE A 233 15.00 17.05 -4.84
N PRO A 234 15.02 17.88 -3.78
CA PRO A 234 15.24 17.41 -2.41
C PRO A 234 14.14 16.48 -1.91
N GLU A 235 12.95 16.53 -2.51
CA GLU A 235 11.83 15.61 -2.31
C GLU A 235 11.96 14.28 -3.09
N GLY A 236 13.00 14.13 -3.91
CA GLY A 236 13.20 12.97 -4.78
C GLY A 236 12.55 13.13 -6.16
N TYR A 237 12.45 12.02 -6.88
CA TYR A 237 12.09 12.00 -8.29
C TYR A 237 10.84 11.15 -8.53
N LEU A 238 9.98 11.61 -9.43
CA LEU A 238 8.76 10.95 -9.85
C LEU A 238 8.88 10.47 -11.29
N ILE A 239 8.51 9.21 -11.53
CA ILE A 239 8.40 8.65 -12.87
C ILE A 239 6.94 8.25 -13.10
N TYR A 240 6.30 8.85 -14.09
CA TYR A 240 4.96 8.48 -14.51
C TYR A 240 5.00 7.43 -15.62
N TYR A 241 4.22 6.36 -15.48
CA TYR A 241 3.98 5.41 -16.57
C TYR A 241 2.66 4.65 -16.40
N THR A 242 2.17 4.10 -17.52
CA THR A 242 1.02 3.21 -17.58
C THR A 242 1.49 1.75 -17.61
N GLU A 243 0.81 0.87 -16.88
CA GLU A 243 1.13 -0.55 -16.86
C GLU A 243 0.01 -1.36 -17.54
N LYS A 244 0.37 -2.43 -18.24
CA LYS A 244 -0.62 -3.37 -18.81
C LYS A 244 -1.12 -4.39 -17.79
N GLY A 245 -0.36 -4.63 -16.74
CA GLY A 245 -0.70 -5.56 -15.65
C GLY A 245 -1.46 -4.88 -14.52
N CYS A 246 -1.87 -5.71 -13.56
CA CYS A 246 -2.43 -5.25 -12.29
C CYS A 246 -1.32 -5.18 -11.24
N SER A 247 -1.22 -4.02 -10.61
CA SER A 247 -0.28 -3.82 -9.50
C SER A 247 -0.98 -3.90 -8.16
N THR A 248 -0.23 -4.25 -7.12
CA THR A 248 -0.76 -4.33 -5.75
C THR A 248 -1.54 -3.10 -5.32
N PRO A 249 -1.00 -1.85 -5.39
CA PRO A 249 -1.76 -0.69 -4.93
C PRO A 249 -3.01 -0.51 -5.78
N GLY A 250 -4.16 -0.55 -5.12
CA GLY A 250 -5.46 -0.33 -5.72
C GLY A 250 -6.02 -1.53 -6.48
N LEU A 251 -5.34 -2.68 -6.48
CA LEU A 251 -5.95 -3.93 -6.95
C LEU A 251 -7.13 -4.25 -6.04
N THR A 252 -8.33 -4.25 -6.64
CA THR A 252 -9.58 -4.46 -5.90
C THR A 252 -10.32 -5.67 -6.45
N PHE A 253 -10.68 -6.57 -5.56
CA PHE A 253 -11.57 -7.69 -5.83
C PHE A 253 -12.98 -7.31 -5.38
N GLY A 254 -13.95 -7.37 -6.30
CA GLY A 254 -15.36 -7.17 -5.99
C GLY A 254 -16.17 -8.44 -6.12
N TYR A 255 -17.01 -8.69 -5.12
CA TYR A 255 -17.87 -9.84 -5.03
C TYR A 255 -19.32 -9.38 -4.80
N GLY A 256 -20.19 -9.63 -5.76
CA GLY A 256 -21.65 -9.50 -5.63
C GLY A 256 -22.23 -10.55 -4.68
N PRO A 257 -23.55 -10.56 -4.43
CA PRO A 257 -24.17 -11.57 -3.57
C PRO A 257 -23.83 -13.00 -4.00
N GLY A 258 -23.45 -13.86 -3.05
CA GLY A 258 -23.10 -15.28 -3.28
C GLY A 258 -21.68 -15.56 -3.84
N ALA A 259 -21.05 -14.57 -4.49
CA ALA A 259 -19.69 -14.69 -5.00
C ALA A 259 -18.65 -14.70 -3.87
N SER A 260 -17.50 -15.31 -4.12
CA SER A 260 -16.42 -15.53 -3.15
C SER A 260 -15.08 -15.64 -3.88
N ARG A 261 -13.98 -15.84 -3.15
CA ARG A 261 -12.66 -16.03 -3.79
C ARG A 261 -12.66 -17.21 -4.75
N GLU A 262 -13.34 -18.30 -4.38
CA GLU A 262 -13.47 -19.54 -5.15
C GLU A 262 -14.21 -19.31 -6.49
N SER A 263 -15.09 -18.30 -6.55
CA SER A 263 -15.84 -17.93 -7.75
C SER A 263 -14.97 -17.48 -8.92
N LEU A 264 -13.72 -17.08 -8.62
CA LEU A 264 -12.75 -16.72 -9.64
C LEU A 264 -12.23 -17.94 -10.40
N GLY A 265 -12.36 -19.15 -9.84
CA GLY A 265 -11.88 -20.39 -10.46
C GLY A 265 -10.36 -20.55 -10.42
N PHE A 266 -9.67 -19.88 -9.50
CA PHE A 266 -8.22 -19.97 -9.31
C PHE A 266 -7.87 -20.15 -7.84
N ASP A 267 -7.18 -21.23 -7.50
CA ASP A 267 -6.68 -21.47 -6.14
C ASP A 267 -5.67 -20.40 -5.71
N HIS A 268 -4.81 -19.99 -6.65
CA HIS A 268 -3.85 -18.92 -6.45
C HIS A 268 -3.75 -18.07 -7.71
N LEU A 269 -3.92 -16.77 -7.55
CA LEU A 269 -3.84 -15.80 -8.64
C LEU A 269 -2.88 -14.68 -8.23
N ARG A 270 -1.66 -14.71 -8.78
CA ARG A 270 -0.68 -13.65 -8.56
C ARG A 270 -1.12 -12.39 -9.32
N HIS A 271 -0.83 -11.21 -8.78
CA HIS A 271 -1.30 -9.96 -9.39
C HIS A 271 -0.77 -9.75 -10.82
N ASP A 272 0.43 -10.24 -11.12
CA ASP A 272 1.07 -10.17 -12.44
C ASP A 272 0.42 -11.11 -13.48
N GLU A 273 -0.35 -12.10 -13.02
CA GLU A 273 -1.06 -13.06 -13.85
C GLU A 273 -2.50 -12.65 -14.16
N ILE A 274 -3.07 -11.72 -13.38
CA ILE A 274 -4.49 -11.34 -13.49
C ILE A 274 -4.84 -10.93 -14.93
N SER A 275 -4.07 -10.02 -15.52
CA SER A 275 -4.32 -9.53 -16.88
C SER A 275 -4.02 -10.55 -17.98
N GLN A 276 -3.40 -11.68 -17.63
CA GLN A 276 -3.09 -12.77 -18.57
C GLN A 276 -4.14 -13.87 -18.50
N LYS A 277 -4.68 -14.14 -17.30
CA LYS A 277 -5.61 -15.23 -17.02
C LYS A 277 -7.08 -14.79 -17.04
N ILE A 278 -7.38 -13.52 -16.80
CA ILE A 278 -8.74 -12.99 -16.77
C ILE A 278 -8.89 -11.94 -17.88
N GLY A 279 -9.95 -12.08 -18.67
CA GLY A 279 -10.26 -11.15 -19.75
C GLY A 279 -10.56 -9.74 -19.24
N THR A 280 -10.19 -8.74 -20.04
CA THR A 280 -10.56 -7.34 -19.79
C THR A 280 -12.05 -7.15 -20.04
N CYS A 281 -12.71 -6.34 -19.21
CA CYS A 281 -14.07 -5.91 -19.48
C CYS A 281 -14.09 -5.04 -20.76
N ASN A 282 -15.03 -5.28 -21.65
CA ASN A 282 -15.36 -4.43 -22.78
C ASN A 282 -16.20 -3.23 -22.32
N GLU A 283 -15.52 -2.10 -22.13
CA GLU A 283 -16.14 -0.83 -21.74
C GLU A 283 -17.17 -0.28 -22.75
N THR A 284 -17.18 -0.80 -23.99
CA THR A 284 -18.13 -0.39 -25.03
C THR A 284 -19.42 -1.19 -25.03
N SER A 285 -19.50 -2.29 -24.28
CA SER A 285 -20.74 -3.05 -24.20
C SER A 285 -21.80 -2.22 -23.48
N HIS A 286 -23.01 -2.15 -24.03
CA HIS A 286 -24.16 -1.53 -23.36
C HIS A 286 -24.69 -2.36 -22.17
N GLY A 287 -24.20 -3.60 -22.02
CA GLY A 287 -24.57 -4.51 -20.95
C GLY A 287 -23.71 -4.36 -19.70
N ILE A 288 -24.18 -4.97 -18.61
CA ILE A 288 -23.39 -5.14 -17.41
C ILE A 288 -22.42 -6.27 -17.66
N GLU A 289 -21.14 -5.96 -17.61
CA GLU A 289 -20.10 -7.00 -17.63
C GLU A 289 -19.63 -7.34 -16.23
N VAL A 290 -19.44 -8.64 -16.01
CA VAL A 290 -18.89 -9.22 -14.80
C VAL A 290 -17.91 -10.31 -15.22
N LYS A 291 -17.21 -10.91 -14.26
CA LYS A 291 -16.22 -11.97 -14.48
C LYS A 291 -15.05 -11.51 -15.36
N CYS A 292 -14.64 -10.27 -15.19
CA CYS A 292 -13.62 -9.59 -15.99
C CYS A 292 -12.80 -8.60 -15.14
N VAL A 293 -11.72 -8.08 -15.74
CA VAL A 293 -10.83 -7.06 -15.14
C VAL A 293 -11.05 -5.71 -15.81
N SER A 294 -11.28 -4.67 -15.01
CA SER A 294 -11.37 -3.27 -15.47
C SER A 294 -10.12 -2.49 -15.17
N ARG A 295 -9.83 -1.50 -16.01
CA ARG A 295 -8.74 -0.56 -15.78
C ARG A 295 -9.28 0.81 -15.43
N LEU A 296 -8.81 1.36 -14.31
CA LEU A 296 -9.27 2.65 -13.80
C LEU A 296 -8.50 3.80 -14.48
N SER A 297 -8.81 4.04 -15.74
CA SER A 297 -8.17 5.08 -16.57
C SER A 297 -8.44 6.50 -16.06
N LYS A 298 -9.61 6.71 -15.43
CA LYS A 298 -10.05 8.01 -14.88
C LYS A 298 -9.21 8.48 -13.69
N LEU A 299 -8.47 7.58 -13.04
CA LEU A 299 -7.59 7.90 -11.92
C LEU A 299 -6.16 8.01 -12.45
N ALA A 300 -5.75 9.20 -12.89
CA ALA A 300 -4.42 9.42 -13.47
C ALA A 300 -3.63 10.55 -12.79
N PRO A 301 -2.54 10.24 -12.04
CA PRO A 301 -2.16 8.89 -11.60
C PRO A 301 -3.17 8.33 -10.60
N GLY A 302 -3.34 7.01 -10.61
CA GLY A 302 -4.22 6.31 -9.68
C GLY A 302 -3.52 5.92 -8.39
N ALA A 303 -2.20 5.74 -8.44
CA ALA A 303 -1.37 5.39 -7.30
C ALA A 303 0.03 6.01 -7.38
N VAL A 304 0.66 6.13 -6.22
CA VAL A 304 2.11 6.33 -6.05
C VAL A 304 2.73 5.10 -5.44
N ARG A 305 3.92 4.73 -5.94
CA ARG A 305 4.71 3.63 -5.39
C ARG A 305 6.08 4.10 -4.94
N ALA A 306 6.44 3.84 -3.70
CA ALA A 306 7.79 4.11 -3.24
C ALA A 306 8.75 3.03 -3.73
N ARG A 307 9.83 3.42 -4.41
CA ARG A 307 10.89 2.51 -4.88
C ARG A 307 12.16 2.80 -4.12
N THR A 308 12.34 2.08 -3.01
CA THR A 308 13.47 2.26 -2.10
C THR A 308 14.09 0.92 -1.72
N THR A 309 15.12 0.95 -0.87
CA THR A 309 15.70 -0.25 -0.28
C THR A 309 14.76 -1.01 0.67
N THR A 310 13.54 -0.50 0.96
CA THR A 310 12.48 -1.24 1.67
C THR A 310 11.72 -2.23 0.76
N SER A 311 11.81 -2.05 -0.57
CA SER A 311 11.02 -2.80 -1.54
C SER A 311 11.48 -4.25 -1.64
N ALA A 312 10.58 -5.21 -1.43
CA ALA A 312 10.91 -6.63 -1.49
C ALA A 312 11.45 -7.08 -2.85
N GLY A 313 10.98 -6.47 -3.95
CA GLY A 313 11.39 -6.84 -5.30
C GLY A 313 12.69 -6.18 -5.78
N MET A 314 13.12 -5.07 -5.18
CA MET A 314 14.26 -4.21 -5.61
C MET A 314 14.31 -3.83 -7.10
N SER A 315 13.25 -4.12 -7.88
CA SER A 315 13.18 -3.80 -9.30
C SER A 315 13.19 -2.28 -9.47
N ASN A 316 14.04 -1.78 -10.37
CA ASN A 316 14.22 -0.35 -10.63
C ASN A 316 14.63 0.53 -9.43
N VAL A 317 14.95 -0.04 -8.26
CA VAL A 317 15.44 0.75 -7.12
C VAL A 317 16.81 1.33 -7.45
N ILE A 318 16.99 2.62 -7.16
CA ILE A 318 18.27 3.34 -7.30
C ILE A 318 18.94 3.35 -5.94
N THR A 319 20.18 2.87 -5.90
CA THR A 319 20.91 2.61 -4.66
C THR A 319 22.03 3.61 -4.40
N GLY A 320 22.41 4.41 -5.40
CA GLY A 320 23.61 5.25 -5.34
C GLY A 320 24.90 4.45 -5.54
N HIS A 321 24.82 3.12 -5.64
CA HIS A 321 25.96 2.26 -5.96
C HIS A 321 26.10 2.13 -7.48
N SER A 322 27.15 2.72 -8.05
CA SER A 322 27.39 2.77 -9.50
C SER A 322 27.27 1.41 -10.20
N ASP A 323 27.87 0.35 -9.63
CA ASP A 323 27.84 -0.99 -10.23
C ASP A 323 26.45 -1.65 -10.25
N ILE A 324 25.62 -1.36 -9.24
CA ILE A 324 24.24 -1.83 -9.15
C ILE A 324 23.39 -1.01 -10.13
N ASP A 325 23.49 0.32 -10.03
CA ASP A 325 22.64 1.25 -10.76
C ASP A 325 22.92 1.25 -12.27
N LYS A 326 24.14 0.91 -12.71
CA LYS A 326 24.46 0.75 -14.15
C LYS A 326 23.61 -0.32 -14.84
N LYS A 327 23.12 -1.32 -14.09
CA LYS A 327 22.25 -2.38 -14.60
C LYS A 327 20.76 -2.05 -14.46
N ASN A 328 20.41 -0.95 -13.79
CA ASN A 328 19.04 -0.54 -13.57
C ASN A 328 18.31 -0.26 -14.90
N GLY A 329 17.03 -0.66 -14.99
CA GLY A 329 16.21 -0.47 -16.20
C GLY A 329 16.15 0.98 -16.66
N PHE A 330 15.93 1.92 -15.74
CA PHE A 330 15.78 3.34 -16.05
C PHE A 330 17.09 4.00 -16.46
N LYS A 331 18.21 3.64 -15.83
CA LYS A 331 19.54 4.15 -16.20
C LYS A 331 19.96 3.75 -17.62
N ARG A 332 19.36 2.70 -18.19
CA ARG A 332 19.61 2.25 -19.57
C ARG A 332 18.74 2.97 -20.62
N LEU A 333 17.77 3.78 -20.21
CA LEU A 333 16.86 4.50 -21.12
C LEU A 333 17.46 5.79 -21.72
N THR A 334 18.76 5.80 -22.02
CA THR A 334 19.50 6.98 -22.53
C THR A 334 18.97 7.53 -23.86
N LYS A 335 18.25 6.71 -24.64
CA LYS A 335 17.65 7.09 -25.93
C LYS A 335 16.15 7.39 -25.85
N ASN A 336 15.51 7.16 -24.71
CA ASN A 336 14.07 7.36 -24.57
C ASN A 336 13.75 8.82 -24.27
N LYS A 337 13.49 9.61 -25.32
CA LYS A 337 13.19 11.04 -25.20
C LYS A 337 11.97 11.34 -24.33
N GLN A 338 10.94 10.49 -24.37
CA GLN A 338 9.74 10.68 -23.55
C GLN A 338 10.05 10.51 -22.07
N PHE A 339 10.85 9.50 -21.73
CA PHE A 339 11.33 9.27 -20.37
C PHE A 339 12.20 10.44 -19.89
N ILE A 340 13.20 10.85 -20.68
CA ILE A 340 14.08 11.98 -20.35
C ILE A 340 13.29 13.29 -20.16
N LYS A 341 12.25 13.54 -20.97
CA LYS A 341 11.39 14.71 -20.84
C LYS A 341 10.65 14.77 -19.49
N GLN A 342 10.48 13.66 -18.78
CA GLN A 342 9.90 13.68 -17.44
C GLN A 342 10.81 14.34 -16.40
N PHE A 343 12.13 14.34 -16.60
CA PHE A 343 13.08 15.00 -15.71
C PHE A 343 12.82 16.52 -15.61
N THR A 344 12.47 17.17 -16.72
CA THR A 344 12.17 18.61 -16.72
C THR A 344 10.75 18.92 -16.25
N LYS A 345 9.92 17.90 -16.01
CA LYS A 345 8.51 18.03 -15.58
C LYS A 345 8.28 17.71 -14.09
N GLN A 346 9.33 17.51 -13.31
CA GLN A 346 9.22 17.08 -11.91
C GLN A 346 8.34 18.03 -11.06
N GLU A 347 8.45 19.34 -11.24
CA GLU A 347 7.60 20.32 -10.54
C GLU A 347 6.10 20.08 -10.81
N SER A 348 5.73 19.82 -12.08
CA SER A 348 4.36 19.50 -12.46
C SER A 348 3.90 18.14 -11.93
N PHE A 349 4.79 17.15 -11.89
CA PHE A 349 4.48 15.84 -11.30
C PHE A 349 4.26 15.93 -9.80
N TRP A 350 5.10 16.68 -9.08
CA TRP A 350 4.94 16.90 -7.65
C TRP A 350 3.66 17.68 -7.32
N ALA A 351 3.31 18.69 -8.12
CA ALA A 351 2.01 19.36 -8.00
C ALA A 351 0.85 18.39 -8.18
N GLY A 352 0.90 17.52 -9.19
CA GLY A 352 -0.11 16.48 -9.43
C GLY A 352 -0.21 15.48 -8.27
N VAL A 353 0.91 14.98 -7.78
CA VAL A 353 0.97 14.04 -6.64
C VAL A 353 0.44 14.68 -5.36
N THR A 354 0.81 15.93 -5.08
CA THR A 354 0.30 16.67 -3.91
C THR A 354 -1.21 16.81 -3.98
N ASN A 355 -1.76 17.17 -5.14
CA ASN A 355 -3.20 17.44 -5.28
C ASN A 355 -4.05 16.15 -5.35
N LEU A 356 -3.59 15.15 -6.11
CA LEU A 356 -4.39 13.96 -6.43
C LEU A 356 -4.20 12.82 -5.43
N LEU A 357 -3.10 12.81 -4.68
CA LEU A 357 -2.77 11.77 -3.68
C LEU A 357 -2.67 12.36 -2.27
N SER A 358 -2.84 13.69 -2.12
CA SER A 358 -2.65 14.42 -0.85
C SER A 358 -1.29 14.22 -0.19
N VAL A 359 -0.24 13.96 -0.98
CA VAL A 359 1.11 13.72 -0.46
C VAL A 359 1.78 15.05 -0.09
N SER A 360 2.29 15.14 1.13
CA SER A 360 3.02 16.31 1.63
C SER A 360 4.48 16.26 1.19
N ILE A 361 4.97 17.32 0.55
CA ILE A 361 6.38 17.44 0.14
C ILE A 361 7.32 17.36 1.36
N GLU A 362 6.93 17.93 2.50
CA GLU A 362 7.77 17.93 3.70
C GLU A 362 7.86 16.53 4.33
N ASP A 363 6.76 15.77 4.35
CA ASP A 363 6.77 14.39 4.85
C ASP A 363 7.58 13.48 3.92
N VAL A 364 7.53 13.72 2.61
CA VAL A 364 8.36 13.01 1.63
C VAL A 364 9.84 13.33 1.81
N LYS A 365 10.21 14.61 2.02
CA LYS A 365 11.61 14.99 2.30
C LYS A 365 12.12 14.32 3.56
N PHE A 366 11.30 14.24 4.60
CA PHE A 366 11.62 13.51 5.83
C PHE A 366 11.78 12.00 5.58
N ALA A 367 10.83 11.37 4.89
CA ALA A 367 10.94 9.96 4.55
C ALA A 367 12.20 9.67 3.71
N ARG A 368 12.52 10.57 2.78
CA ARG A 368 13.75 10.52 1.99
C ARG A 368 15.00 10.59 2.87
N SER A 369 15.06 11.49 3.84
CA SER A 369 16.25 11.61 4.71
C SER A 369 16.49 10.32 5.48
N ILE A 370 15.44 9.74 6.08
CA ILE A 370 15.52 8.44 6.76
C ILE A 370 16.02 7.33 5.82
N VAL A 371 15.45 7.22 4.63
CA VAL A 371 15.83 6.19 3.65
C VAL A 371 17.28 6.34 3.19
N LEU A 372 17.75 7.57 2.97
CA LEU A 372 19.11 7.81 2.48
C LEU A 372 20.16 7.66 3.58
N GLU A 373 19.92 8.25 4.75
CA GLU A 373 20.85 8.20 5.89
C GLU A 373 21.06 6.78 6.41
N ARG A 374 20.04 5.94 6.32
CA ARG A 374 20.05 4.56 6.87
C ARG A 374 20.02 3.49 5.78
N MET A 375 20.28 3.86 4.52
CA MET A 375 20.08 2.98 3.36
C MET A 375 20.75 1.60 3.51
N GLN A 376 21.97 1.57 4.01
CA GLN A 376 22.73 0.34 4.19
C GLN A 376 22.12 -0.55 5.28
N LEU A 377 21.77 0.01 6.42
CA LEU A 377 21.14 -0.70 7.54
C LEU A 377 19.76 -1.24 7.13
N ILE A 378 18.97 -0.44 6.41
CA ILE A 378 17.71 -0.87 5.80
C ILE A 378 17.96 -2.03 4.82
N GLY A 379 19.04 -1.97 4.03
CA GLY A 379 19.43 -3.03 3.11
C GLY A 379 19.78 -4.33 3.83
N GLN A 380 20.50 -4.27 4.96
CA GLN A 380 20.81 -5.42 5.81
C GLN A 380 19.54 -6.06 6.38
N ASP A 381 18.63 -5.24 6.91
CA ASP A 381 17.37 -5.74 7.45
C ASP A 381 16.45 -6.29 6.36
N ASN A 382 16.34 -5.62 5.21
CA ASN A 382 15.60 -6.16 4.07
C ASN A 382 16.18 -7.50 3.62
N LEU A 383 17.51 -7.64 3.56
CA LEU A 383 18.16 -8.91 3.21
C LEU A 383 17.78 -10.04 4.17
N LYS A 384 17.79 -9.78 5.49
CA LYS A 384 17.34 -10.75 6.51
C LYS A 384 15.86 -11.10 6.36
N GLY A 385 15.05 -10.11 5.99
CA GLY A 385 13.60 -10.27 5.80
C GLY A 385 13.19 -10.97 4.50
N GLN A 386 14.10 -11.14 3.53
CA GLN A 386 13.83 -11.89 2.31
C GLN A 386 13.48 -13.35 2.65
N CYS A 387 12.58 -13.94 1.86
CA CYS A 387 12.22 -15.36 1.97
C CYS A 387 11.57 -15.77 3.33
N THR A 388 11.05 -14.81 4.08
CA THR A 388 10.15 -15.06 5.22
C THR A 388 8.72 -15.38 4.73
N GLY A 389 7.88 -15.96 5.59
CA GLY A 389 6.53 -16.36 5.20
C GLY A 389 5.70 -15.18 4.68
N GLY A 390 5.06 -15.38 3.53
CA GLY A 390 4.28 -14.33 2.86
C GLY A 390 5.10 -13.30 2.06
N HIS A 391 6.43 -13.41 2.04
CA HIS A 391 7.32 -12.54 1.26
C HIS A 391 7.94 -13.28 0.08
N SER A 392 8.12 -12.58 -1.05
CA SER A 392 8.78 -13.15 -2.23
C SER A 392 10.26 -13.41 -1.96
N CYS A 393 10.76 -14.58 -2.37
CA CYS A 393 12.18 -14.90 -2.39
C CYS A 393 12.73 -14.70 -3.80
N LYS A 394 13.61 -13.71 -4.00
CA LYS A 394 14.21 -13.43 -5.32
C LYS A 394 15.72 -13.34 -5.22
N ASN A 395 16.43 -14.32 -5.80
CA ASN A 395 17.90 -14.37 -5.80
C ASN A 395 18.53 -13.08 -6.37
N ALA A 396 17.92 -12.50 -7.40
CA ALA A 396 18.38 -11.24 -7.98
C ALA A 396 18.31 -10.08 -6.95
N THR A 397 17.26 -10.04 -6.14
CA THR A 397 17.07 -9.03 -5.07
C THR A 397 18.11 -9.23 -3.97
N GLN A 398 18.30 -10.47 -3.50
CA GLN A 398 19.32 -10.78 -2.49
C GLN A 398 20.72 -10.38 -2.97
N SER A 399 21.08 -10.65 -4.23
CA SER A 399 22.37 -10.26 -4.79
C SER A 399 22.59 -8.74 -4.80
N ILE A 400 21.53 -7.96 -5.07
CA ILE A 400 21.58 -6.49 -4.98
C ILE A 400 21.80 -6.05 -3.53
N LEU A 401 21.05 -6.62 -2.60
CA LEU A 401 21.13 -6.25 -1.18
C LEU A 401 22.47 -6.62 -0.56
N VAL A 402 23.02 -7.81 -0.85
CA VAL A 402 24.38 -8.21 -0.39
C VAL A 402 25.41 -7.16 -0.80
N LYS A 403 25.45 -6.79 -2.08
CA LYS A 403 26.39 -5.77 -2.59
C LYS A 403 26.19 -4.40 -1.97
N LEU A 404 24.95 -4.02 -1.68
CA LEU A 404 24.64 -2.77 -1.00
C LEU A 404 25.20 -2.76 0.42
N THR A 405 25.31 -3.93 1.06
CA THR A 405 25.71 -4.07 2.47
C THR A 405 27.20 -4.32 2.70
N GLU A 406 27.99 -4.60 1.66
CA GLU A 406 29.43 -4.96 1.72
C GLU A 406 30.41 -3.79 1.90
N LYS A 407 29.95 -2.59 2.29
CA LYS A 407 30.80 -1.42 2.56
C LYS A 407 30.90 -1.12 4.05
#